data_AF-A0A967SFU1-F1
#
_entry.id   AF-A0A967SFU1-F1
#
_cell.length_a   1.000
_cell.length_b   1.000
_cell.length_c   1.000
_cell.angle_alpha   90.00
_cell.angle_beta   90.00
_cell.angle_gamma   90.00
#
_symmetry.space_group_name_H-M   'P 1'
#
loop_
_entity.id
_entity.type
_entity.pdbx_description
1 polymer ?
#
loop_
_entity_poly.entity_id
_entity_poly.type
_entity_poly.pdbx_seq_one_letter_code
_entity_poly.pdbx_strand_id
1 'polypeptide(L)' 'LGIARDLGYEIEERNLDVAEILAWRGEAALSGTAAILAGVGSFVYRGQVHDVGDGRVGPNTLRLREALTDLQTG' A
#
# COMPACT_ATOMS: atom_id res chain seq x y z
N LEU A 1 8.87 -0.46 -7.17
CA LEU A 1 8.28 0.16 -8.39
C LEU A 1 8.36 -0.74 -9.62
N GLY A 2 9.49 -1.41 -9.91
CA GLY A 2 9.63 -2.31 -11.08
C GLY A 2 8.50 -3.34 -11.22
N ILE A 3 8.29 -4.18 -10.21
CA ILE A 3 7.22 -5.19 -10.21
C ILE A 3 5.82 -4.60 -10.46
N ALA A 4 5.53 -3.40 -9.94
CA ALA A 4 4.24 -2.77 -10.19
C ALA A 4 4.06 -2.38 -11.67
N ARG A 5 5.12 -1.90 -12.35
CA ARG A 5 5.09 -1.67 -13.81
C ARG A 5 4.87 -2.97 -14.56
N ASP A 6 5.59 -4.02 -14.19
CA ASP A 6 5.50 -5.34 -14.85
C ASP A 6 4.11 -5.96 -14.71
N LEU A 7 3.43 -5.69 -13.59
CA LEU A 7 2.05 -6.12 -13.35
C LEU A 7 0.98 -5.23 -14.02
N GLY A 8 1.39 -4.17 -14.73
CA GLY A 8 0.51 -3.29 -15.49
C GLY A 8 -0.12 -2.15 -14.68
N TYR A 9 0.40 -1.82 -13.50
CA TYR A 9 -0.08 -0.67 -12.73
C TYR A 9 0.44 0.63 -13.34
N GLU A 10 -0.44 1.64 -13.34
CA GLU A 10 -0.01 3.03 -13.47
C GLU A 10 0.75 3.44 -12.22
N ILE A 11 1.89 4.13 -12.40
CA ILE A 11 2.75 4.56 -11.30
C ILE A 11 2.94 6.07 -11.35
N GLU A 12 2.70 6.71 -10.22
CA GLU A 12 2.99 8.11 -9.98
C GLU A 12 3.90 8.24 -8.74
N GLU A 13 4.96 9.02 -8.87
CA GLU A 13 5.82 9.43 -7.74
C GLU A 13 5.59 10.92 -7.49
N ARG A 14 4.87 11.23 -6.40
CA ARG A 14 4.59 12.61 -6.02
C ARG A 14 4.40 12.74 -4.51
N ASN A 15 4.34 13.99 -4.06
CA ASN A 15 3.93 14.30 -2.70
C ASN A 15 2.42 14.08 -2.54
N LEU A 16 2.03 13.49 -1.42
CA LEU A 16 0.65 13.31 -1.00
C LEU A 16 0.37 14.19 0.22
N ASP A 17 -0.70 14.99 0.14
CA ASP A 17 -1.14 15.78 1.28
C ASP A 17 -1.97 14.93 2.24
N VAL A 18 -1.97 15.28 3.53
CA VAL A 18 -2.74 14.55 4.54
C VAL A 18 -4.22 14.48 4.17
N ALA A 19 -4.80 15.59 3.70
CA ALA A 19 -6.22 15.63 3.31
C ALA A 19 -6.55 14.63 2.21
N GLU A 20 -5.61 14.38 1.29
CA GLU A 20 -5.79 13.39 0.23
C GLU A 20 -5.76 11.96 0.79
N ILE A 21 -4.82 11.68 1.70
CA ILE A 21 -4.75 10.38 2.39
C ILE A 21 -6.03 10.13 3.20
N LEU A 22 -6.54 11.14 3.90
CA LEU A 22 -7.82 11.04 4.65
C LEU A 22 -9.02 10.74 3.73
N ALA A 23 -8.97 11.20 2.47
CA ALA A 23 -10.03 11.00 1.48
C ALA A 23 -9.82 9.73 0.63
N TRP A 24 -8.69 9.05 0.78
CA TRP A 24 -8.34 7.89 -0.02
C TRP A 24 -9.28 6.71 0.25
N ARG A 25 -9.82 6.12 -0.82
CA ARG A 25 -10.75 4.99 -0.74
C ARG A 25 -10.14 3.67 -1.21
N GLY A 26 -8.90 3.70 -1.66
CA GLY A 26 -8.16 2.53 -2.12
C GLY A 26 -7.38 1.88 -1.00
N GLU A 27 -6.32 1.16 -1.39
CA GLU A 27 -5.44 0.45 -0.47
C GLU A 27 -4.20 1.30 -0.13
N ALA A 28 -3.59 1.04 1.02
CA ALA A 28 -2.30 1.62 1.38
C ALA A 28 -1.39 0.53 1.94
N ALA A 29 -0.11 0.61 1.62
CA ALA A 29 0.89 -0.32 2.10
C ALA A 29 2.24 0.37 2.29
N LEU A 30 3.03 -0.17 3.22
CA LEU A 30 4.41 0.26 3.48
C LEU A 30 5.37 -0.82 2.96
N SER A 31 6.35 -0.42 2.17
CA SER A 31 7.42 -1.32 1.72
C SER A 31 8.70 -1.10 2.52
N GLY A 32 9.43 -2.17 2.81
CA GLY A 32 10.73 -2.10 3.47
C GLY A 32 11.37 -3.48 3.61
N THR A 33 12.68 -3.53 3.83
CA THR A 33 13.46 -4.79 3.80
C THR A 33 12.94 -5.85 4.78
N ALA A 34 12.50 -5.42 5.98
CA ALA A 34 11.98 -6.33 7.00
C ALA A 34 10.51 -6.74 6.78
N ALA A 35 9.73 -5.93 6.06
CA ALA A 35 8.28 -6.08 5.96
C ALA A 35 7.79 -6.53 4.58
N ILE A 36 8.69 -6.51 3.58
CA ILE A 36 8.42 -6.70 2.14
C ILE A 36 7.40 -5.66 1.65
N LEU A 37 6.13 -5.91 1.95
CA LEU A 37 5.00 -5.03 1.76
C LEU A 37 3.95 -5.31 2.85
N ALA A 38 3.74 -4.36 3.76
CA ALA A 38 2.78 -4.45 4.85
C ALA A 38 1.56 -3.55 4.59
N GLY A 39 0.37 -4.15 4.53
CA GLY A 39 -0.88 -3.40 4.35
C GLY A 39 -1.22 -2.55 5.56
N VAL A 40 -1.78 -1.38 5.32
CA VAL A 40 -2.24 -0.42 6.33
C VAL A 40 -3.76 -0.49 6.41
N GLY A 41 -4.29 -0.86 7.57
CA GLY A 41 -5.73 -0.89 7.82
C GLY A 41 -6.30 0.46 8.29
N SER A 42 -5.51 1.25 9.01
CA SER A 42 -5.94 2.57 9.50
C SER A 42 -4.75 3.49 9.78
N PHE A 43 -5.02 4.79 9.86
CA PHE A 43 -4.08 5.79 10.33
C PHE A 43 -4.69 6.64 11.45
N VAL A 44 -3.84 7.15 12.34
CA VAL A 44 -4.24 8.06 13.42
C VAL A 44 -3.89 9.49 13.02
N TYR A 45 -4.88 10.35 12.93
CA TYR A 45 -4.69 11.78 12.66
C TYR A 45 -5.43 12.61 13.70
N ARG A 46 -4.71 13.52 14.37
CA ARG A 46 -5.27 14.39 15.44
C ARG A 46 -6.05 13.61 16.52
N GLY A 47 -5.56 12.43 16.87
CA GLY A 47 -6.18 11.55 17.89
C GLY A 47 -7.42 10.79 17.41
N GLN A 48 -7.80 10.90 16.14
CA GLN A 48 -8.88 10.13 15.54
C GLN A 48 -8.32 9.01 14.67
N VAL A 49 -8.95 7.84 14.76
CA VAL A 49 -8.66 6.69 13.90
C VAL A 49 -9.47 6.84 12.62
N HIS A 50 -8.81 6.64 11.49
CA HIS A 50 -9.42 6.66 10.17
C HIS A 50 -9.04 5.37 9.44
N ASP A 51 -10.04 4.63 8.98
CA ASP A 51 -9.81 3.40 8.24
C ASP A 51 -9.39 3.68 6.80
N VAL A 52 -8.46 2.87 6.30
CA VAL A 52 -8.09 2.83 4.89
C VAL A 52 -9.06 1.89 4.17
N GLY A 53 -9.84 2.40 3.22
CA GLY A 53 -10.82 1.58 2.50
C GLY A 53 -11.87 0.98 3.45
N ASP A 54 -11.82 -0.35 3.64
CA ASP A 54 -12.69 -1.10 4.55
C ASP A 54 -11.99 -1.54 5.85
N GLY A 55 -10.78 -1.03 6.11
CA GLY A 55 -9.95 -1.37 7.26
C GLY A 55 -9.14 -2.66 7.09
N ARG A 56 -9.25 -3.34 5.93
CA ARG A 56 -8.57 -4.62 5.65
C ARG A 56 -7.48 -4.44 4.60
N VAL A 57 -6.58 -5.44 4.55
CA VAL A 57 -5.56 -5.52 3.50
C VAL A 57 -6.25 -5.92 2.20
N GLY A 58 -6.17 -5.06 1.18
CA GLY A 58 -6.82 -5.28 -0.10
C GLY A 58 -6.04 -6.16 -1.07
N PRO A 59 -6.67 -6.53 -2.21
CA PRO A 59 -6.13 -7.49 -3.16
C PRO A 59 -4.88 -7.01 -3.89
N ASN A 60 -4.72 -5.71 -4.18
CA ASN A 60 -3.53 -5.22 -4.89
C ASN A 60 -2.28 -5.31 -4.02
N THR A 61 -2.43 -5.02 -2.72
CA THR A 61 -1.39 -5.16 -1.71
C THR A 61 -0.95 -6.61 -1.58
N LEU A 62 -1.90 -7.56 -1.53
CA LEU A 62 -1.58 -8.98 -1.49
C LEU A 62 -0.85 -9.43 -2.77
N ARG A 63 -1.34 -9.04 -3.95
CA ARG A 63 -0.72 -9.37 -5.24
C ARG A 63 0.71 -8.85 -5.36
N LEU A 64 0.95 -7.60 -4.94
CA LEU A 64 2.29 -7.01 -4.96
C LEU A 64 3.22 -7.68 -3.94
N ARG A 65 2.70 -8.05 -2.77
CA ARG A 65 3.46 -8.78 -1.74
C ARG A 65 3.88 -10.17 -2.23
N GLU A 66 2.96 -10.91 -2.85
CA GLU A 66 3.23 -12.23 -3.42
C GLU A 66 4.32 -12.15 -4.48
N ALA A 67 4.16 -11.26 -5.47
CA ALA A 67 5.15 -11.07 -6.53
C ALA A 67 6.55 -10.66 -6.00
N LEU A 68 6.60 -9.82 -4.96
CA LEU A 68 7.86 -9.46 -4.30
C LEU A 68 8.49 -10.66 -3.57
N THR A 69 7.68 -11.48 -2.91
CA THR A 69 8.15 -12.65 -2.16
C THR A 69 8.70 -13.70 -3.11
N ASP A 70 7.98 -13.99 -4.20
CA ASP A 70 8.39 -14.95 -5.21
C ASP A 70 9.75 -14.60 -5.82
N LEU A 71 10.01 -13.32 -6.07
CA LEU A 71 11.30 -12.83 -6.57
C LEU A 71 12.45 -13.06 -5.57
N GLN A 72 12.17 -13.01 -4.26
CA GLN A 72 13.18 -13.17 -3.21
C GLN A 72 13.49 -14.63 -2.89
N THR A 73 12.53 -15.52 -3.11
CA THR A 73 12.63 -16.95 -2.76
C THR A 73 12.89 -17.87 -3.96
N GLY A 74 12.83 -17.35 -5.19
CA GLY A 74 13.23 -18.06 -6.41
C GLY A 74 14.74 -18.09 -6.62
#